data_AF-A0A1Q9PE13-F1
#
_entry.id   AF-A0A1Q9PE13-F1
#
_cell.length_a   1.000
_cell.length_b   1.000
_cell.length_c   1.000
_cell.angle_alpha   90.00
_cell.angle_beta   90.00
_cell.angle_gamma   90.00
#
_symmetry.space_group_name_H-M   'P 1'
#
loop_
_entity.id
_entity.type
_entity.pdbx_description
1 polymer ?
#
loop_
_entity_poly.entity_id
_entity_poly.type
_entity_poly.pdbx_seq_one_letter_code
_entity_poly.pdbx_strand_id
1 'polypeptide(L)'
;MPEQTFIYASKVTPSEDSVKLRGWVYRIRKMKDKIFVVLRDASGIIQCVGTEEKLSPEVWNMLNETAIENYITVEGNPVEDIRAINNVEVKITNFTLKHKGEIFPVAKDQSKEFMLDNTHLFVRSYKATNVWKVKASVLRAAREWFFENDFYETTPPILTGSACEGGSTLFSLKYFDHTAYLSQSIQLYLEALIYSLEKVYAITPSFRAEKMRTKRHVNEFWHIEGEEAFVDFEGNMKIQEELVAYIVQYVLKHNAKEFKELKRDTSVLESIKAPFKKISYKTAIDTLNENGFSLKWDDDMKTEEERALSN
;
A
#
# COMPACT_ATOMS: atom_id res chain seq x y z
N MET A 1 -13.51 -22.61 25.63
CA MET A 1 -14.14 -23.49 24.61
C MET A 1 -13.30 -23.38 23.36
N PRO A 2 -12.97 -24.46 22.64
CA PRO A 2 -12.29 -24.30 21.36
C PRO A 2 -13.31 -23.70 20.40
N GLU A 3 -13.21 -22.38 20.19
CA GLU A 3 -13.97 -21.68 19.15
C GLU A 3 -13.71 -22.41 17.84
N GLN A 4 -14.77 -22.87 17.17
CA GLN A 4 -14.63 -23.33 15.79
C GLN A 4 -13.94 -22.23 14.99
N THR A 5 -12.76 -22.55 14.47
CA THR A 5 -11.82 -21.55 13.99
C THR A 5 -12.29 -21.05 12.62
N PHE A 6 -12.66 -19.77 12.55
CA PHE A 6 -12.93 -19.13 11.27
C PHE A 6 -11.70 -19.21 10.37
N ILE A 7 -11.90 -19.57 9.09
CA ILE A 7 -10.84 -19.56 8.09
C ILE A 7 -10.86 -18.26 7.29
N TYR A 8 -9.72 -17.92 6.70
CA TYR A 8 -9.59 -16.78 5.81
C TYR A 8 -10.25 -17.03 4.46
N ALA A 9 -10.88 -16.02 3.88
CA ALA A 9 -11.52 -16.07 2.56
C ALA A 9 -10.55 -16.57 1.46
N SER A 10 -9.27 -16.23 1.55
CA SER A 10 -8.24 -16.69 0.59
C SER A 10 -7.82 -18.15 0.75
N LYS A 11 -8.24 -18.82 1.83
CA LYS A 11 -7.89 -20.21 2.15
C LYS A 11 -9.00 -21.20 1.84
N VAL A 12 -10.17 -20.72 1.44
CA VAL A 12 -11.32 -21.57 1.08
C VAL A 12 -11.00 -22.37 -0.18
N THR A 13 -11.24 -23.68 -0.13
CA THR A 13 -11.08 -24.59 -1.27
C THR A 13 -12.31 -25.49 -1.44
N PRO A 14 -12.65 -25.95 -2.66
CA PRO A 14 -13.83 -26.78 -2.92
C PRO A 14 -13.86 -28.15 -2.23
N SER A 15 -12.75 -28.60 -1.64
CA SER A 15 -12.61 -29.93 -1.03
C SER A 15 -12.96 -29.98 0.47
N GLU A 16 -13.46 -28.89 1.04
CA GLU A 16 -13.84 -28.83 2.46
C GLU A 16 -15.34 -29.14 2.64
N ASP A 17 -15.67 -30.05 3.57
CA ASP A 17 -17.07 -30.46 3.83
C ASP A 17 -17.95 -29.30 4.30
N SER A 18 -17.38 -28.37 5.09
CA SER A 18 -18.04 -27.13 5.51
C SER A 18 -17.01 -26.14 6.06
N VAL A 19 -17.19 -24.85 5.77
CA VAL A 19 -16.31 -23.76 6.21
C VAL A 19 -17.04 -22.74 7.06
N LYS A 20 -16.31 -22.08 7.96
CA LYS A 20 -16.79 -20.95 8.75
C LYS A 20 -16.00 -19.71 8.41
N LEU A 21 -16.69 -18.69 7.96
CA LEU A 21 -16.13 -17.41 7.55
C LEU A 21 -16.68 -16.28 8.42
N ARG A 22 -15.87 -15.24 8.60
CA ARG A 22 -16.28 -13.98 9.23
C ARG A 22 -15.67 -12.82 8.48
N GLY A 23 -16.41 -11.73 8.38
CA GLY A 23 -15.93 -10.54 7.69
C GLY A 23 -17.03 -9.53 7.44
N TRP A 24 -16.75 -8.61 6.54
CA TRP A 24 -17.67 -7.54 6.16
C TRP A 24 -18.24 -7.81 4.79
N VAL A 25 -19.50 -7.42 4.58
CA VAL A 25 -20.13 -7.48 3.26
C VAL A 25 -19.50 -6.43 2.35
N TYR A 26 -18.75 -6.86 1.36
CA TYR A 26 -18.14 -5.96 0.38
C TYR A 26 -19.11 -5.59 -0.75
N ARG A 27 -19.88 -6.57 -1.22
CA ARG A 27 -20.96 -6.38 -2.19
C ARG A 27 -22.10 -7.32 -1.86
N ILE A 28 -23.31 -6.92 -2.19
CA ILE A 28 -24.49 -7.78 -2.07
C ILE A 28 -25.38 -7.58 -3.30
N ARG A 29 -25.88 -8.68 -3.85
CA ARG A 29 -26.88 -8.68 -4.92
C ARG A 29 -28.05 -9.58 -4.50
N LYS A 30 -29.23 -9.01 -4.43
CA LYS A 30 -30.47 -9.70 -4.07
C LYS A 30 -31.27 -10.00 -5.33
N MET A 31 -31.69 -11.24 -5.46
CA MET A 31 -32.65 -11.74 -6.46
C MET A 31 -33.85 -12.33 -5.71
N LYS A 32 -34.90 -12.71 -6.43
CA LYS A 32 -36.14 -13.23 -5.82
C LYS A 32 -35.89 -14.42 -4.89
N ASP A 33 -35.13 -15.41 -5.36
CA ASP A 33 -34.89 -16.71 -4.73
C ASP A 33 -33.43 -16.92 -4.30
N LYS A 34 -32.53 -15.96 -4.63
CA LYS A 34 -31.08 -16.05 -4.39
C LYS A 34 -30.49 -14.75 -3.91
N ILE A 35 -29.55 -14.82 -2.97
CA ILE A 35 -28.76 -13.67 -2.54
C ILE A 35 -27.28 -14.02 -2.65
N PHE A 36 -26.53 -13.15 -3.33
CA PHE A 36 -25.09 -13.24 -3.48
C PHE A 36 -24.45 -12.21 -2.55
N VAL A 37 -23.67 -12.68 -1.59
CA VAL A 37 -22.88 -11.85 -0.68
C VAL A 37 -21.42 -12.05 -1.02
N VAL A 38 -20.72 -10.98 -1.35
CA VAL A 38 -19.25 -11.00 -1.41
C VAL A 38 -18.74 -10.63 -0.03
N LEU A 39 -18.22 -11.61 0.71
CA LEU A 39 -17.59 -11.41 2.01
C LEU A 39 -16.15 -10.96 1.81
N ARG A 40 -15.71 -9.95 2.57
CA ARG A 40 -14.33 -9.46 2.63
C ARG A 40 -13.75 -9.68 4.03
N ASP A 41 -12.54 -10.19 4.07
CA ASP A 41 -11.66 -10.13 5.23
C ASP A 41 -10.28 -9.58 4.83
N ALA A 42 -9.31 -9.61 5.75
CA ALA A 42 -7.96 -9.12 5.48
C ALA A 42 -7.22 -9.93 4.39
N SER A 43 -7.60 -11.18 4.18
CA SER A 43 -6.95 -12.09 3.23
C SER A 43 -7.45 -11.92 1.79
N GLY A 44 -8.70 -11.47 1.62
CA GLY A 44 -9.31 -11.27 0.31
C GLY A 44 -10.82 -11.17 0.34
N ILE A 45 -11.44 -11.57 -0.77
CA ILE A 45 -12.88 -11.62 -0.94
C ILE A 45 -13.31 -13.00 -1.42
N ILE A 46 -14.52 -13.42 -1.03
CA ILE A 46 -15.14 -14.66 -1.50
C ILE A 46 -16.65 -14.48 -1.70
N GLN A 47 -17.19 -15.16 -2.71
CA GLN A 47 -18.63 -15.18 -2.96
C GLN A 47 -19.31 -16.23 -2.08
N CYS A 48 -20.36 -15.82 -1.37
CA CYS A 48 -21.25 -16.67 -0.60
C CYS A 48 -22.65 -16.57 -1.19
N VAL A 49 -23.31 -17.70 -1.45
CA VAL A 49 -24.61 -17.77 -2.13
C VAL A 49 -25.65 -18.42 -1.23
N GLY A 50 -26.68 -17.67 -0.87
CA GLY A 50 -27.88 -18.18 -0.22
C GLY A 50 -28.99 -18.44 -1.23
N THR A 51 -29.72 -19.53 -1.07
CA THR A 51 -30.92 -19.87 -1.86
C THR A 51 -32.07 -20.10 -0.89
N GLU A 52 -33.21 -19.44 -1.12
CA GLU A 52 -34.35 -19.43 -0.18
C GLU A 52 -34.80 -20.84 0.23
N GLU A 53 -34.95 -21.73 -0.76
CA GLU A 53 -35.39 -23.13 -0.54
C GLU A 53 -34.46 -23.97 0.34
N LYS A 54 -33.20 -23.54 0.51
CA LYS A 54 -32.15 -24.27 1.25
C LYS A 54 -31.88 -23.70 2.64
N LEU A 55 -32.54 -22.59 3.00
CA LEU A 55 -32.30 -21.86 4.23
C LEU A 55 -33.57 -21.83 5.07
N SER A 56 -33.41 -21.75 6.40
CA SER A 56 -34.56 -21.50 7.27
C SER A 56 -35.11 -20.09 7.04
N PRO A 57 -36.39 -19.82 7.32
CA PRO A 57 -36.98 -18.49 7.21
C PRO A 57 -36.20 -17.42 7.99
N GLU A 58 -35.68 -17.77 9.17
CA GLU A 58 -34.89 -16.87 10.01
C GLU A 58 -33.56 -16.49 9.34
N VAL A 59 -32.85 -17.49 8.80
CA VAL A 59 -31.58 -17.28 8.09
C VAL A 59 -31.79 -16.48 6.82
N TRP A 60 -32.85 -16.77 6.07
CA TRP A 60 -33.21 -16.04 4.85
C TRP A 60 -33.57 -14.58 5.14
N ASN A 61 -34.32 -14.31 6.21
CA ASN A 61 -34.66 -12.95 6.64
C ASN A 61 -33.41 -12.15 7.03
N MET A 62 -32.50 -12.73 7.83
CA MET A 62 -31.22 -12.08 8.17
C MET A 62 -30.39 -11.74 6.94
N LEU A 63 -30.34 -12.65 5.96
CA LEU A 63 -29.62 -12.45 4.70
C LEU A 63 -30.27 -11.33 3.86
N ASN A 64 -31.61 -11.25 3.87
CA ASN A 64 -32.37 -10.16 3.21
C ASN A 64 -32.19 -8.80 3.88
N GLU A 65 -32.00 -8.73 5.19
CA GLU A 65 -31.77 -7.46 5.90
C GLU A 65 -30.33 -6.96 5.79
N THR A 66 -29.43 -7.79 5.27
CA THR A 66 -28.01 -7.48 5.18
C THR A 66 -27.72 -6.42 4.11
N ALA A 67 -26.71 -5.60 4.38
CA ALA A 67 -26.23 -4.51 3.53
C ALA A 67 -24.70 -4.48 3.51
N ILE A 68 -24.13 -3.65 2.63
CA ILE A 68 -22.69 -3.40 2.51
C ILE A 68 -22.12 -2.91 3.86
N GLU A 69 -20.90 -3.34 4.19
CA GLU A 69 -20.17 -3.11 5.45
C GLU A 69 -20.81 -3.70 6.73
N ASN A 70 -21.90 -4.47 6.63
CA ASN A 70 -22.35 -5.26 7.78
C ASN A 70 -21.31 -6.32 8.16
N TYR A 71 -21.12 -6.53 9.46
CA TYR A 71 -20.29 -7.62 9.99
C TYR A 71 -21.13 -8.89 10.06
N ILE A 72 -20.65 -9.95 9.42
CA ILE A 72 -21.37 -11.20 9.23
C ILE A 72 -20.50 -12.41 9.55
N THR A 73 -21.14 -13.52 9.90
CA THR A 73 -20.53 -14.86 9.86
C THR A 73 -21.32 -15.75 8.92
N VAL A 74 -20.60 -16.58 8.17
CA VAL A 74 -21.16 -17.51 7.19
C VAL A 74 -20.66 -18.91 7.52
N GLU A 75 -21.57 -19.88 7.55
CA GLU A 75 -21.22 -21.29 7.46
C GLU A 75 -21.76 -21.82 6.14
N GLY A 76 -21.01 -22.69 5.48
CA GLY A 76 -21.44 -23.18 4.18
C GLY A 76 -20.45 -24.13 3.54
N ASN A 77 -20.83 -24.63 2.37
CA ASN A 77 -20.07 -25.65 1.66
C ASN A 77 -19.40 -24.99 0.45
N PRO A 78 -18.07 -24.94 0.40
CA PRO A 78 -17.34 -24.48 -0.77
C PRO A 78 -17.62 -25.39 -1.98
N VAL A 79 -17.84 -24.78 -3.14
CA VAL A 79 -18.01 -25.49 -4.40
C VAL A 79 -17.24 -24.77 -5.50
N GLU A 80 -16.76 -25.54 -6.47
CA GLU A 80 -16.15 -24.97 -7.68
C GLU A 80 -17.23 -24.32 -8.56
N ASP A 81 -17.01 -23.07 -8.96
CA ASP A 81 -17.80 -22.39 -9.98
C ASP A 81 -16.89 -21.42 -10.74
N ILE A 82 -16.62 -21.73 -12.01
CA ILE A 82 -15.76 -20.94 -12.90
C ILE A 82 -16.23 -19.49 -13.12
N ARG A 83 -17.48 -19.17 -12.76
CA ARG A 83 -18.06 -17.82 -12.86
C ARG A 83 -17.87 -17.03 -11.56
N ALA A 84 -17.56 -17.71 -10.46
CA ALA A 84 -17.35 -17.09 -9.16
C ALA A 84 -15.96 -16.46 -9.06
N ILE A 85 -15.82 -15.54 -8.10
CA ILE A 85 -14.54 -14.92 -7.78
C ILE A 85 -13.57 -16.03 -7.34
N ASN A 86 -12.38 -16.09 -7.95
CA ASN A 86 -11.38 -17.14 -7.71
C ASN A 86 -11.87 -18.57 -8.04
N ASN A 87 -12.89 -18.72 -8.89
CA ASN A 87 -13.47 -20.01 -9.30
C ASN A 87 -14.11 -20.83 -8.17
N VAL A 88 -14.37 -20.22 -7.01
CA VAL A 88 -14.93 -20.89 -5.82
C VAL A 88 -16.01 -20.01 -5.21
N GLU A 89 -17.11 -20.63 -4.78
CA GLU A 89 -18.13 -19.97 -3.97
C GLU A 89 -18.58 -20.85 -2.80
N VAL A 90 -19.09 -20.23 -1.75
CA VAL A 90 -19.60 -20.92 -0.57
C VAL A 90 -21.13 -20.93 -0.61
N LYS A 91 -21.73 -22.12 -0.69
CA LYS A 91 -23.18 -22.30 -0.54
C LYS A 91 -23.54 -22.16 0.93
N ILE A 92 -24.26 -21.10 1.27
CA ILE A 92 -24.62 -20.78 2.66
C ILE A 92 -25.53 -21.88 3.21
N THR A 93 -25.14 -22.44 4.36
CA THR A 93 -25.97 -23.34 5.17
C THR A 93 -26.44 -22.65 6.46
N ASN A 94 -25.64 -21.72 6.98
CA ASN A 94 -26.01 -20.85 8.09
C ASN A 94 -25.43 -19.44 7.89
N PHE A 95 -26.15 -18.43 8.38
CA PHE A 95 -25.75 -17.04 8.29
C PHE A 95 -26.11 -16.31 9.58
N THR A 96 -25.23 -15.45 10.06
CA THR A 96 -25.53 -14.57 11.19
C THR A 96 -25.10 -13.15 10.87
N LEU A 97 -26.06 -12.22 10.97
CA LEU A 97 -25.77 -10.80 11.00
C LEU A 97 -25.31 -10.42 12.40
N LYS A 98 -24.00 -10.18 12.57
CA LYS A 98 -23.39 -9.86 13.88
C LYS A 98 -23.54 -8.38 14.23
N HIS A 99 -23.43 -7.51 13.23
CA HIS A 99 -23.64 -6.08 13.40
C HIS A 99 -24.16 -5.46 12.10
N LYS A 100 -25.21 -4.65 12.23
CA LYS A 100 -25.80 -3.86 11.14
C LYS A 100 -25.22 -2.44 11.23
N GLY A 101 -24.43 -2.07 10.23
CA GLY A 101 -23.86 -0.73 10.14
C GLY A 101 -24.86 0.29 9.60
N GLU A 102 -24.47 1.55 9.64
CA GLU A 102 -25.15 2.61 8.89
C GLU A 102 -25.02 2.39 7.38
N ILE A 103 -25.81 3.13 6.59
CA ILE A 103 -25.74 3.08 5.13
C ILE A 103 -24.35 3.53 4.70
N PHE A 104 -23.60 2.65 4.05
CA PHE A 104 -22.25 2.96 3.61
C PHE A 104 -22.26 4.06 2.53
N PRO A 105 -21.66 5.24 2.78
CA PRO A 105 -21.83 6.41 1.92
C PRO A 105 -21.01 6.34 0.62
N VAL A 106 -19.98 5.48 0.57
CA VAL A 106 -19.08 5.36 -0.58
C VAL A 106 -19.68 4.41 -1.62
N ALA A 107 -20.51 4.98 -2.50
CA ALA A 107 -21.08 4.28 -3.65
C ALA A 107 -20.09 4.19 -4.83
N LYS A 108 -20.54 3.56 -5.93
CA LYS A 108 -19.79 3.54 -7.19
C LYS A 108 -19.73 4.95 -7.80
N ASP A 109 -18.66 5.24 -8.53
CA ASP A 109 -18.52 6.44 -9.39
C ASP A 109 -18.52 7.80 -8.64
N GLN A 110 -17.99 7.82 -7.41
CA GLN A 110 -17.79 9.05 -6.62
C GLN A 110 -16.60 9.89 -7.12
N SER A 111 -16.66 11.21 -6.88
CA SER A 111 -15.54 12.13 -7.19
C SER A 111 -14.31 11.82 -6.33
N LYS A 112 -13.13 12.19 -6.81
CA LYS A 112 -11.89 11.99 -6.03
C LYS A 112 -11.91 12.75 -4.72
N GLU A 113 -12.47 13.97 -4.72
CA GLU A 113 -12.64 14.78 -3.52
C GLU A 113 -13.51 14.07 -2.48
N PHE A 114 -14.65 13.50 -2.88
CA PHE A 114 -15.50 12.74 -1.96
C PHE A 114 -14.77 11.54 -1.35
N MET A 115 -13.95 10.85 -2.15
CA MET A 115 -13.15 9.73 -1.65
C MET A 115 -12.08 10.19 -0.64
N LEU A 116 -11.53 11.39 -0.80
CA LEU A 116 -10.56 11.97 0.12
C LEU A 116 -11.22 12.39 1.43
N ASP A 117 -12.38 13.06 1.38
CA ASP A 117 -13.14 13.44 2.58
C ASP A 117 -13.60 12.20 3.38
N ASN A 118 -13.85 11.10 2.68
CA ASN A 118 -14.24 9.81 3.27
C ASN A 118 -13.10 8.79 3.30
N THR A 119 -11.83 9.24 3.38
CA THR A 119 -10.66 8.34 3.32
C THR A 119 -10.74 7.22 4.36
N HIS A 120 -11.18 7.53 5.58
CA HIS A 120 -11.35 6.57 6.68
C HIS A 120 -12.30 5.40 6.35
N LEU A 121 -13.19 5.55 5.36
CA LEU A 121 -14.03 4.50 4.80
C LEU A 121 -13.45 3.93 3.51
N PHE A 122 -12.93 4.78 2.63
CA PHE A 122 -12.37 4.36 1.34
C PHE A 122 -11.19 3.38 1.49
N VAL A 123 -10.38 3.49 2.54
CA VAL A 123 -9.27 2.57 2.81
C VAL A 123 -9.71 1.11 2.91
N ARG A 124 -11.00 0.85 3.17
CA ARG A 124 -11.59 -0.49 3.21
C ARG A 124 -11.89 -1.07 1.82
N SER A 125 -11.87 -0.26 0.77
CA SER A 125 -12.10 -0.72 -0.59
C SER A 125 -11.05 -1.75 -1.01
N TYR A 126 -11.45 -2.73 -1.81
CA TYR A 126 -10.55 -3.81 -2.23
C TYR A 126 -9.26 -3.30 -2.89
N LYS A 127 -9.38 -2.25 -3.72
CA LYS A 127 -8.23 -1.58 -4.34
C LYS A 127 -7.30 -0.95 -3.30
N ALA A 128 -7.84 -0.15 -2.37
CA ALA A 128 -7.03 0.52 -1.36
C ALA A 128 -6.32 -0.50 -0.45
N THR A 129 -7.03 -1.53 0.01
CA THR A 129 -6.46 -2.62 0.81
C THR A 129 -5.28 -3.31 0.12
N ASN A 130 -5.39 -3.61 -1.18
CA ASN A 130 -4.29 -4.24 -1.92
C ASN A 130 -3.08 -3.30 -2.09
N VAL A 131 -3.31 -1.99 -2.27
CA VAL A 131 -2.21 -0.99 -2.26
C VAL A 131 -1.53 -0.95 -0.90
N TRP A 132 -2.28 -0.98 0.20
CA TRP A 132 -1.72 -1.01 1.55
C TRP A 132 -0.87 -2.27 1.82
N LYS A 133 -1.31 -3.43 1.30
CA LYS A 133 -0.52 -4.68 1.40
C LYS A 133 0.80 -4.61 0.63
N VAL A 134 0.78 -4.04 -0.58
CA VAL A 134 2.00 -3.80 -1.36
C VAL A 134 2.92 -2.83 -0.61
N LYS A 135 2.39 -1.70 -0.10
CA LYS A 135 3.17 -0.74 0.70
C LYS A 135 3.78 -1.40 1.96
N ALA A 136 3.03 -2.24 2.66
CA ALA A 136 3.55 -2.99 3.81
C ALA A 136 4.71 -3.92 3.42
N SER A 137 4.64 -4.53 2.22
CA SER A 137 5.68 -5.41 1.70
C SER A 137 6.92 -4.63 1.26
N VAL A 138 6.76 -3.43 0.68
CA VAL A 138 7.88 -2.49 0.40
C VAL A 138 8.63 -2.16 1.69
N LEU A 139 7.92 -1.75 2.75
CA LEU A 139 8.55 -1.40 4.02
C LEU A 139 9.20 -2.58 4.72
N ARG A 140 8.65 -3.79 4.55
CA ARG A 140 9.26 -5.03 5.05
C ARG A 140 10.54 -5.33 4.29
N ALA A 141 10.48 -5.33 2.95
CA ALA A 141 11.63 -5.62 2.11
C ALA A 141 12.80 -4.65 2.35
N ALA A 142 12.51 -3.36 2.55
CA ALA A 142 13.53 -2.38 2.89
C ALA A 142 14.25 -2.73 4.21
N ARG A 143 13.49 -3.05 5.26
CA ARG A 143 14.07 -3.47 6.56
C ARG A 143 14.85 -4.77 6.45
N GLU A 144 14.33 -5.75 5.72
CA GLU A 144 15.03 -7.02 5.48
C GLU A 144 16.36 -6.78 4.76
N TRP A 145 16.37 -5.97 3.70
CA TRP A 145 17.61 -5.65 3.00
C TRP A 145 18.62 -4.94 3.92
N PHE A 146 18.20 -3.92 4.67
CA PHE A 146 19.09 -3.23 5.60
C PHE A 146 19.64 -4.17 6.69
N PHE A 147 18.78 -5.04 7.24
CA PHE A 147 19.18 -6.04 8.22
C PHE A 147 20.20 -7.05 7.64
N GLU A 148 19.96 -7.56 6.43
CA GLU A 148 20.87 -8.49 5.74
C GLU A 148 22.21 -7.84 5.34
N ASN A 149 22.27 -6.50 5.30
CA ASN A 149 23.47 -5.73 4.97
C ASN A 149 24.08 -5.02 6.19
N ASP A 150 23.79 -5.50 7.41
CA ASP A 150 24.38 -5.05 8.67
C ASP A 150 24.14 -3.56 9.02
N PHE A 151 23.04 -2.97 8.55
CA PHE A 151 22.64 -1.63 8.98
C PHE A 151 21.86 -1.65 10.30
N TYR A 152 22.10 -0.66 11.16
CA TYR A 152 21.36 -0.45 12.39
C TYR A 152 20.11 0.42 12.14
N GLU A 153 18.92 -0.08 12.50
CA GLU A 153 17.70 0.74 12.51
C GLU A 153 17.76 1.76 13.66
N THR A 154 17.55 3.03 13.35
CA THR A 154 17.61 4.14 14.29
C THR A 154 16.28 4.88 14.34
N THR A 155 16.07 5.69 15.39
CA THR A 155 14.86 6.51 15.55
C THR A 155 15.20 7.98 15.81
N PRO A 156 15.69 8.72 14.78
CA PRO A 156 16.02 10.12 14.93
C PRO A 156 14.80 10.99 15.26
N PRO A 157 15.00 12.17 15.89
CA PRO A 157 13.91 13.04 16.27
C PRO A 157 13.24 13.70 15.05
N ILE A 158 11.91 13.85 15.12
CA ILE A 158 11.11 14.55 14.10
C ILE A 158 11.03 16.06 14.37
N LEU A 159 11.03 16.46 15.64
CA LEU A 159 11.13 17.87 16.02
C LEU A 159 12.59 18.28 15.98
N THR A 160 12.91 19.25 15.13
CA THR A 160 14.28 19.73 14.93
C THR A 160 14.38 21.26 15.02
N GLY A 161 15.56 21.74 15.41
CA GLY A 161 15.88 23.18 15.43
C GLY A 161 16.47 23.70 14.11
N SER A 162 16.77 22.82 13.16
CA SER A 162 17.45 23.15 11.91
C SER A 162 16.65 22.76 10.66
N ALA A 163 16.91 23.46 9.55
CA ALA A 163 16.46 23.08 8.22
C ALA A 163 17.44 22.07 7.60
N CYS A 164 16.93 21.03 6.92
CA CYS A 164 17.78 20.08 6.19
C CYS A 164 17.81 20.39 4.69
N GLU A 165 16.64 20.63 4.10
CA GLU A 165 16.43 20.75 2.64
C GLU A 165 16.19 22.22 2.22
N GLY A 166 16.64 23.16 3.05
CA GLY A 166 16.40 24.59 2.89
C GLY A 166 15.15 25.10 3.63
N GLY A 167 15.14 26.41 3.89
CA GLY A 167 14.15 27.04 4.78
C GLY A 167 12.77 27.31 4.16
N SER A 168 12.60 27.10 2.84
CA SER A 168 11.38 27.52 2.11
C SER A 168 10.17 26.60 2.32
N THR A 169 10.40 25.35 2.73
CA THR A 169 9.37 24.31 2.83
C THR A 169 9.25 23.72 4.24
N LEU A 170 9.58 24.50 5.27
CA LEU A 170 9.47 24.07 6.68
C LEU A 170 8.06 24.26 7.24
N PHE A 171 7.59 23.27 8.00
CA PHE A 171 6.51 23.47 8.97
C PHE A 171 7.10 23.91 10.30
N SER A 172 6.84 25.16 10.70
CA SER A 172 7.21 25.68 12.01
C SER A 172 6.09 25.46 13.03
N LEU A 173 6.47 25.21 14.28
CA LEU A 173 5.57 25.11 15.41
C LEU A 173 6.18 25.78 16.64
N LYS A 174 5.31 26.30 17.51
CA LYS A 174 5.71 26.78 18.83
C LYS A 174 6.05 25.57 19.71
N TYR A 175 7.26 25.56 20.26
CA TYR A 175 7.75 24.53 21.17
C TYR A 175 8.19 25.20 22.47
N PHE A 176 7.25 25.32 23.42
CA PHE A 176 7.42 26.14 24.64
C PHE A 176 7.80 27.58 24.30
N ASP A 177 8.96 28.03 24.77
CA ASP A 177 9.53 29.37 24.52
C ASP A 177 10.42 29.41 23.27
N HIS A 178 10.48 28.31 22.51
CA HIS A 178 11.27 28.16 21.30
C HIS A 178 10.39 27.87 20.08
N THR A 179 10.99 27.98 18.90
CA THR A 179 10.40 27.49 17.64
C THR A 179 11.07 26.16 17.29
N ALA A 180 10.27 25.16 16.98
CA ALA A 180 10.74 23.90 16.40
C ALA A 180 10.16 23.75 14.99
N TYR A 181 10.75 22.82 14.23
CA TYR A 181 10.30 22.47 12.90
C TYR A 181 10.01 20.97 12.83
N LEU A 182 9.05 20.59 11.99
CA LEU A 182 8.91 19.20 11.58
C LEU A 182 10.01 18.85 10.57
N SER A 183 10.69 17.74 10.78
CA SER A 183 11.83 17.32 9.97
C SER A 183 11.45 17.08 8.50
N GLN A 184 12.24 17.64 7.58
CA GLN A 184 12.14 17.38 6.14
C GLN A 184 12.88 16.10 5.73
N SER A 185 13.88 15.72 6.52
CA SER A 185 14.80 14.60 6.33
C SER A 185 15.59 14.42 7.62
N ILE A 186 15.86 13.17 8.01
CA ILE A 186 16.66 12.85 9.20
C ILE A 186 18.15 12.68 8.89
N GLN A 187 18.59 13.01 7.67
CA GLN A 187 19.98 12.88 7.19
C GLN A 187 21.02 13.39 8.19
N LEU A 188 20.89 14.63 8.67
CA LEU A 188 21.87 15.23 9.61
C LEU A 188 22.04 14.42 10.91
N TYR A 189 21.00 13.72 11.35
CA TYR A 189 21.09 12.85 12.52
C TYR A 189 21.75 11.51 12.18
N LEU A 190 21.52 10.96 10.98
CA LEU A 190 22.21 9.76 10.53
C LEU A 190 23.71 10.02 10.35
N GLU A 191 24.09 11.17 9.77
CA GLU A 191 25.48 11.62 9.64
C GLU A 191 26.18 11.69 11.01
N ALA A 192 25.48 12.05 12.08
CA ALA A 192 26.04 12.02 13.43
C ALA A 192 26.20 10.57 13.97
N LEU A 193 25.28 9.67 13.63
CA LEU A 193 25.25 8.30 14.16
C LEU A 193 26.29 7.39 13.49
N ILE A 194 26.62 7.60 12.22
CA ILE A 194 27.62 6.78 11.50
C ILE A 194 29.01 6.80 12.16
N TYR A 195 29.37 7.85 12.92
CA TYR A 195 30.63 7.88 13.68
C TYR A 195 30.71 6.80 14.78
N SER A 196 29.58 6.20 15.16
CA SER A 196 29.49 5.19 16.21
C SER A 196 29.00 3.84 15.71
N LEU A 197 28.14 3.84 14.70
CA LEU A 197 27.45 2.64 14.20
C LEU A 197 27.84 2.26 12.78
N GLU A 198 28.59 3.14 12.08
CA GLU A 198 29.06 3.01 10.70
C GLU A 198 27.93 2.94 9.66
N LYS A 199 26.97 2.03 9.79
CA LYS A 199 25.86 1.79 8.86
C LYS A 199 24.53 1.98 9.56
N VAL A 200 23.78 3.02 9.23
CA VAL A 200 22.51 3.32 9.90
C VAL A 200 21.40 3.58 8.90
N TYR A 201 20.17 3.25 9.28
CA TYR A 201 18.99 3.64 8.52
C TYR A 201 17.85 4.08 9.44
N ALA A 202 16.88 4.78 8.88
CA ALA A 202 15.61 5.04 9.53
C ALA A 202 14.46 5.05 8.51
N ILE A 203 13.27 4.72 9.00
CA ILE A 203 12.01 4.85 8.24
C ILE A 203 11.10 5.78 9.03
N THR A 204 11.04 7.05 8.66
CA THR A 204 10.38 8.12 9.42
C THR A 204 9.40 8.91 8.57
N PRO A 205 8.38 9.56 9.19
CA PRO A 205 7.63 10.59 8.50
C PRO A 205 8.51 11.82 8.27
N SER A 206 8.48 12.35 7.05
CA SER A 206 9.10 13.61 6.65
C SER A 206 8.04 14.60 6.19
N PHE A 207 8.29 15.87 6.44
CA PHE A 207 7.33 16.95 6.26
C PHE A 207 7.92 18.04 5.37
N ARG A 208 7.21 18.38 4.28
CA ARG A 208 7.59 19.47 3.37
C ARG A 208 6.38 20.33 3.10
N ALA A 209 6.45 21.61 3.45
CA ALA A 209 5.40 22.60 3.26
C ALA A 209 5.33 23.09 1.80
N GLU A 210 5.22 22.14 0.87
CA GLU A 210 5.13 22.41 -0.56
C GLU A 210 3.81 23.12 -0.89
N LYS A 211 3.90 24.27 -1.57
CA LYS A 211 2.72 25.05 -1.94
C LYS A 211 2.04 24.52 -3.20
N MET A 212 2.80 23.86 -4.07
CA MET A 212 2.29 23.38 -5.34
C MET A 212 1.60 22.02 -5.20
N ARG A 213 0.33 21.97 -5.57
CA ARG A 213 -0.44 20.72 -5.65
C ARG A 213 -0.14 20.00 -6.95
N THR A 214 0.76 19.01 -6.89
CA THR A 214 1.10 18.16 -8.04
C THR A 214 0.67 16.72 -7.77
N LYS A 215 0.80 15.84 -8.77
CA LYS A 215 0.49 14.41 -8.63
C LYS A 215 1.57 13.60 -7.88
N ARG A 216 2.71 14.22 -7.56
CA ARG A 216 3.91 13.56 -7.01
C ARG A 216 4.24 14.00 -5.58
N HIS A 217 3.66 15.10 -5.12
CA HIS A 217 4.01 15.72 -3.85
C HIS A 217 2.88 15.52 -2.83
N VAL A 218 3.29 15.22 -1.61
CA VAL A 218 2.45 15.24 -0.40
C VAL A 218 3.24 15.96 0.68
N ASN A 219 2.54 16.65 1.59
CA ASN A 219 3.21 17.43 2.63
C ASN A 219 3.73 16.60 3.79
N GLU A 220 3.23 15.37 3.92
CA GLU A 220 3.69 14.33 4.84
C GLU A 220 3.88 13.04 4.04
N PHE A 221 5.08 12.46 4.11
CA PHE A 221 5.41 11.19 3.46
C PHE A 221 6.28 10.33 4.37
N TRP A 222 6.30 9.03 4.08
CA TRP A 222 7.23 8.11 4.74
C TRP A 222 8.52 8.07 3.94
N HIS A 223 9.63 8.34 4.61
CA HIS A 223 10.95 8.47 4.03
C HIS A 223 11.84 7.32 4.53
N ILE A 224 12.51 6.64 3.61
CA ILE A 224 13.50 5.61 3.90
C ILE A 224 14.85 6.25 3.63
N GLU A 225 15.64 6.43 4.67
CA GLU A 225 16.94 7.12 4.61
C GLU A 225 17.99 6.19 5.23
N GLY A 226 19.15 6.07 4.58
CA GLY A 226 20.27 5.27 5.04
C GLY A 226 21.58 6.01 4.83
N GLU A 227 22.51 5.85 5.77
CA GLU A 227 23.81 6.52 5.78
C GLU A 227 24.89 5.50 6.15
N GLU A 228 26.01 5.51 5.43
CA GLU A 228 27.11 4.56 5.63
C GLU A 228 28.45 5.29 5.66
N ALA A 229 29.24 5.05 6.71
CA ALA A 229 30.60 5.55 6.83
C ALA A 229 31.52 4.89 5.79
N PHE A 230 32.58 5.60 5.39
CA PHE A 230 33.62 5.12 4.49
C PHE A 230 33.16 4.75 3.07
N VAL A 231 31.94 5.14 2.68
CA VAL A 231 31.42 4.99 1.32
C VAL A 231 31.65 6.26 0.51
N ASP A 232 32.01 6.11 -0.76
CA ASP A 232 32.05 7.22 -1.72
C ASP A 232 30.75 7.30 -2.53
N PHE A 233 30.70 8.20 -3.51
CA PHE A 233 29.52 8.39 -4.34
C PHE A 233 29.13 7.14 -5.15
N GLU A 234 30.10 6.37 -5.66
CA GLU A 234 29.84 5.15 -6.42
C GLU A 234 29.31 4.03 -5.51
N GLY A 235 29.87 3.88 -4.32
CA GLY A 235 29.37 2.96 -3.31
C GLY A 235 27.95 3.33 -2.84
N ASN A 236 27.66 4.62 -2.66
CA ASN A 236 26.32 5.10 -2.32
C ASN A 236 25.30 4.75 -3.43
N MET A 237 25.65 4.98 -4.70
CA MET A 237 24.78 4.58 -5.82
C MET A 237 24.56 3.06 -5.85
N LYS A 238 25.58 2.27 -5.51
CA LYS A 238 25.48 0.80 -5.44
C LYS A 238 24.49 0.36 -4.35
N ILE A 239 24.56 0.96 -3.17
CA ILE A 239 23.61 0.71 -2.07
C ILE A 239 22.18 1.00 -2.54
N GLN A 240 21.95 2.13 -3.21
CA GLN A 240 20.63 2.53 -3.69
C GLN A 240 20.07 1.56 -4.74
N GLU A 241 20.85 1.17 -5.74
CA GLU A 241 20.38 0.24 -6.78
C GLU A 241 20.11 -1.17 -6.23
N GLU A 242 20.93 -1.65 -5.30
CA GLU A 242 20.75 -2.94 -4.64
C GLU A 242 19.49 -2.96 -3.76
N LEU A 243 19.29 -1.91 -2.94
CA LEU A 243 18.10 -1.75 -2.11
C LEU A 243 16.81 -1.70 -2.97
N VAL A 244 16.79 -0.85 -4.00
CA VAL A 244 15.61 -0.72 -4.87
C VAL A 244 15.33 -2.02 -5.62
N ALA A 245 16.37 -2.65 -6.19
CA ALA A 245 16.21 -3.94 -6.86
C ALA A 245 15.66 -5.00 -5.90
N TYR A 246 16.21 -5.12 -4.69
CA TYR A 246 15.73 -6.07 -3.69
C TYR A 246 14.26 -5.84 -3.33
N ILE A 247 13.87 -4.59 -3.04
CA ILE A 247 12.47 -4.24 -2.74
C ILE A 247 11.54 -4.67 -3.87
N VAL A 248 11.89 -4.35 -5.12
CA VAL A 248 11.05 -4.68 -6.28
C VAL A 248 10.92 -6.18 -6.44
N GLN A 249 12.02 -6.93 -6.38
CA GLN A 249 11.99 -8.39 -6.52
C GLN A 249 11.23 -9.07 -5.38
N TYR A 250 11.39 -8.57 -4.15
CA TYR A 250 10.63 -9.05 -3.00
C TYR A 250 9.12 -8.84 -3.19
N VAL A 251 8.71 -7.64 -3.63
CA VAL A 251 7.29 -7.30 -3.82
C VAL A 251 6.69 -8.10 -4.99
N LEU A 252 7.42 -8.32 -6.09
CA LEU A 252 6.98 -9.20 -7.18
C LEU A 252 6.71 -10.62 -6.68
N LYS A 253 7.62 -11.16 -5.87
CA LYS A 253 7.50 -12.51 -5.29
C LYS A 253 6.32 -12.63 -4.31
N HIS A 254 6.12 -11.64 -3.44
CA HIS A 254 5.17 -11.76 -2.32
C HIS A 254 3.81 -11.11 -2.57
N ASN A 255 3.66 -10.29 -3.62
CA ASN A 255 2.42 -9.57 -3.93
C ASN A 255 1.85 -9.84 -5.33
N ALA A 256 2.20 -10.98 -5.95
CA ALA A 256 1.66 -11.39 -7.24
C ALA A 256 0.12 -11.37 -7.27
N LYS A 257 -0.52 -11.78 -6.17
CA LYS A 257 -1.98 -11.68 -5.99
C LYS A 257 -2.44 -10.24 -6.06
N GLU A 258 -1.89 -9.35 -5.24
CA GLU A 258 -2.27 -7.94 -5.22
C GLU A 258 -2.06 -7.26 -6.59
N PHE A 259 -0.97 -7.55 -7.30
CA PHE A 259 -0.74 -7.01 -8.65
C PHE A 259 -1.81 -7.46 -9.65
N LYS A 260 -2.17 -8.75 -9.65
CA LYS A 260 -3.26 -9.28 -10.47
C LYS A 260 -4.58 -8.56 -10.18
N GLU A 261 -4.90 -8.36 -8.90
CA GLU A 261 -6.14 -7.71 -8.46
C GLU A 261 -6.16 -6.21 -8.78
N LEU A 262 -4.99 -5.56 -8.72
CA LEU A 262 -4.81 -4.17 -9.13
C LEU A 262 -4.75 -4.02 -10.66
N LYS A 263 -4.75 -5.13 -11.42
CA LYS A 263 -4.63 -5.19 -12.89
C LYS A 263 -3.38 -4.44 -13.37
N ARG A 264 -2.26 -4.64 -12.67
CA ARG A 264 -1.01 -3.97 -12.99
C ARG A 264 -0.13 -4.88 -13.84
N ASP A 265 0.35 -4.35 -14.96
CA ASP A 265 1.44 -4.96 -15.71
C ASP A 265 2.74 -4.85 -14.91
N THR A 266 3.38 -6.00 -14.68
CA THR A 266 4.58 -6.15 -13.87
C THR A 266 5.84 -6.27 -14.70
N SER A 267 5.76 -6.33 -16.03
CA SER A 267 6.90 -6.49 -16.94
C SER A 267 8.03 -5.47 -16.70
N VAL A 268 7.67 -4.20 -16.51
CA VAL A 268 8.62 -3.12 -16.20
C VAL A 268 9.28 -3.32 -14.83
N LEU A 269 8.58 -3.89 -13.85
CA LEU A 269 9.14 -4.17 -12.53
C LEU A 269 10.08 -5.39 -12.57
N GLU A 270 9.74 -6.40 -13.36
CA GLU A 270 10.55 -7.61 -13.53
C GLU A 270 11.92 -7.33 -14.15
N SER A 271 12.02 -6.26 -14.95
CA SER A 271 13.29 -5.80 -15.54
C SER A 271 14.15 -4.97 -14.59
N ILE A 272 13.63 -4.52 -13.44
CA ILE A 272 14.41 -3.76 -12.45
C ILE A 272 15.38 -4.69 -11.75
N LYS A 273 16.64 -4.64 -12.19
CA LYS A 273 17.77 -5.40 -11.65
C LYS A 273 19.00 -4.51 -11.62
N ALA A 274 19.77 -4.60 -10.54
CA ALA A 274 21.07 -3.97 -10.47
C ALA A 274 22.09 -4.68 -11.40
N PRO A 275 23.10 -3.97 -11.94
CA PRO A 275 23.31 -2.53 -11.80
C PRO A 275 22.39 -1.71 -12.70
N PHE A 276 21.98 -0.52 -12.25
CA PHE A 276 21.18 0.41 -13.04
C PHE A 276 22.02 1.18 -14.05
N LYS A 277 21.36 1.66 -15.11
CA LYS A 277 22.01 2.55 -16.09
C LYS A 277 22.33 3.89 -15.41
N LYS A 278 23.62 4.22 -15.35
CA LYS A 278 24.13 5.51 -14.87
C LYS A 278 24.41 6.42 -16.06
N ILE A 279 23.92 7.66 -16.00
CA ILE A 279 24.24 8.70 -16.97
C ILE A 279 24.72 9.94 -16.23
N SER A 280 25.70 10.65 -16.79
CA SER A 280 26.13 11.92 -16.22
C SER A 280 25.06 12.99 -16.43
N TYR A 281 25.01 14.00 -15.56
CA TYR A 281 24.15 15.17 -15.73
C TYR A 281 24.35 15.85 -17.09
N LYS A 282 25.60 15.92 -17.57
CA LYS A 282 25.92 16.43 -18.92
C LYS A 282 25.21 15.61 -20.01
N THR A 283 25.36 14.29 -19.96
CA THR A 283 24.72 13.37 -20.93
C THR A 283 23.19 13.52 -20.90
N ALA A 284 22.61 13.68 -19.71
CA ALA A 284 21.19 13.88 -19.53
C ALA A 284 20.70 15.21 -20.16
N ILE A 285 21.42 16.32 -19.96
CA ILE A 285 21.14 17.60 -20.66
C ILE A 285 21.22 17.43 -22.18
N ASP A 286 22.31 16.83 -22.67
CA ASP A 286 22.54 16.68 -24.10
C ASP A 286 21.40 15.87 -24.74
N THR A 287 21.03 14.75 -24.11
CA THR A 287 19.90 13.89 -24.56
C THR A 287 18.56 14.64 -24.53
N LEU A 288 18.32 15.47 -23.53
CA LEU A 288 17.09 16.26 -23.45
C LEU A 288 17.04 17.34 -24.53
N ASN A 289 18.14 18.05 -24.74
CA ASN A 289 18.21 19.09 -25.77
C ASN A 289 18.09 18.51 -27.18
N GLU A 290 18.66 17.32 -27.43
CA GLU A 290 18.44 16.55 -28.67
C GLU A 290 16.96 16.18 -28.88
N ASN A 291 16.22 15.95 -27.78
CA ASN A 291 14.79 15.68 -27.78
C ASN A 291 13.91 16.94 -27.74
N GLY A 292 14.48 18.12 -28.01
CA GLY A 292 13.73 19.37 -28.19
C GLY A 292 13.51 20.18 -26.91
N PHE A 293 14.14 19.83 -25.80
CA PHE A 293 14.22 20.71 -24.62
C PHE A 293 15.28 21.80 -24.82
N SER A 294 15.32 22.78 -23.92
CA SER A 294 16.26 23.92 -23.99
C SER A 294 16.88 24.20 -22.62
N LEU A 295 17.53 23.18 -22.08
CA LEU A 295 18.21 23.21 -20.79
C LEU A 295 19.63 23.73 -20.92
N LYS A 296 20.06 24.51 -19.93
CA LYS A 296 21.43 24.95 -19.73
C LYS A 296 22.08 24.13 -18.64
N TRP A 297 23.40 24.20 -18.59
CA TRP A 297 24.16 23.71 -17.44
C TRP A 297 23.65 24.38 -16.14
N ASP A 298 23.51 23.59 -15.08
CA ASP A 298 22.92 23.92 -13.77
C ASP A 298 21.40 24.17 -13.74
N ASP A 299 20.67 23.96 -14.84
CA ASP A 299 19.21 23.93 -14.79
C ASP A 299 18.72 22.64 -14.11
N ASP A 300 17.74 22.78 -13.22
CA ASP A 300 17.02 21.64 -12.66
C ASP A 300 16.16 20.95 -13.73
N MET A 301 16.19 19.62 -13.75
CA MET A 301 15.29 18.81 -14.57
C MET A 301 13.93 18.73 -13.88
N LYS A 302 12.89 19.27 -14.53
CA LYS A 302 11.53 19.24 -13.99
C LYS A 302 10.80 17.98 -14.46
N THR A 303 9.52 17.95 -14.15
CA THR A 303 8.61 16.81 -14.34
C THR A 303 8.59 16.25 -15.76
N GLU A 304 8.62 17.08 -16.80
CA GLU A 304 8.50 16.63 -18.19
C GLU A 304 9.85 16.19 -18.75
N GLU A 305 10.92 16.85 -18.32
CA GLU A 305 12.32 16.51 -18.61
C GLU A 305 12.67 15.12 -18.04
N GLU A 306 12.39 14.87 -16.75
CA GLU A 306 12.57 13.54 -16.15
C GLU A 306 11.79 12.46 -16.88
N ARG A 307 10.54 12.77 -17.30
CA ARG A 307 9.72 11.82 -18.05
C ARG A 307 10.35 11.48 -19.40
N ALA A 308 10.87 12.47 -20.10
CA ALA A 308 11.53 12.29 -21.39
C ALA A 308 12.82 11.47 -21.27
N LEU A 309 13.56 11.60 -20.16
CA LEU A 309 14.74 10.75 -19.88
C LEU A 309 14.40 9.31 -19.51
N SER A 310 13.22 9.09 -18.92
CA SER A 310 12.81 7.77 -18.40
C SER A 310 12.16 6.83 -19.43
N ASN A 311 11.83 7.33 -20.62
CA ASN A 311 11.19 6.59 -21.72
C ASN A 311 12.21 6.21 -22.80
#